data_AF-A0A2T2UBG3-F1
#
_entry.id   AF-A0A2T2UBG3-F1
#
_cell.length_a   1.000
_cell.length_b   1.000
_cell.length_c   1.000
_cell.angle_alpha   90.00
_cell.angle_beta   90.00
_cell.angle_gamma   90.00
#
_symmetry.space_group_name_H-M   'P 1'
#
loop_
_entity.id
_entity.type
_entity.pdbx_description
1 polymer ?
#
loop_
_entity_poly.entity_id
_entity_poly.type
_entity_poly.pdbx_seq_one_letter_code
_entity_poly.pdbx_strand_id
1 'polypeptide(L)' 'MNLQKFTVKAQKAVQKATELAASNNHQGIEPPHVLEAFLSDPDSVAVSILRRVGANVDRLREQVEA' A
#
# COMPACT_ATOMS: atom_id res chain seq x y z
N MET A 1 2.01 3.30 17.35
CA MET A 1 2.54 2.10 16.64
C MET A 1 4.06 2.13 16.71
N ASN A 2 4.74 1.01 16.98
CA ASN A 2 6.21 0.96 16.94
C ASN A 2 6.67 0.34 15.59
N LEU A 3 6.99 1.20 14.62
CA LEU A 3 7.40 0.79 13.27
C LEU A 3 8.73 0.02 13.24
N GLN A 4 9.59 0.16 14.25
CA GLN A 4 10.89 -0.50 14.29
C GLN A 4 10.77 -2.03 14.41
N LYS A 5 9.60 -2.54 14.80
CA LYS A 5 9.30 -3.98 14.83
C LYS A 5 8.94 -4.56 13.46
N PHE A 6 8.75 -3.72 12.45
CA PHE A 6 8.36 -4.17 11.11
C PHE A 6 9.59 -4.37 10.24
N THR A 7 9.44 -5.14 9.16
CA THR A 7 10.49 -5.22 8.14
C THR A 7 10.71 -3.86 7.48
N VAL A 8 11.90 -3.65 6.91
CA VAL A 8 12.23 -2.40 6.20
C VAL A 8 11.23 -2.10 5.08
N LYS A 9 10.78 -3.12 4.32
CA LYS A 9 9.76 -2.95 3.28
C LYS A 9 8.41 -2.50 3.87
N ALA A 10 7.99 -3.08 5.00
CA ALA A 10 6.74 -2.70 5.64
C ALA A 10 6.81 -1.28 6.25
N GLN A 11 7.95 -0.86 6.80
CA GLN A 11 8.16 0.51 7.26
C GLN A 11 8.04 1.52 6.10
N LYS A 12 8.65 1.22 4.95
CA LYS A 12 8.51 2.03 3.72
C LYS A 12 7.07 2.10 3.22
N ALA A 13 6.33 0.98 3.27
CA ALA A 13 4.93 0.97 2.88
C ALA A 13 4.07 1.86 3.78
N VAL A 14 4.28 1.84 5.11
CA VAL A 14 3.55 2.73 6.04
C VAL A 14 3.92 4.19 5.81
N GLN A 15 5.19 4.49 5.55
CA GLN A 15 5.64 5.84 5.20
C GLN A 15 4.94 6.34 3.93
N LYS A 16 4.91 5.52 2.88
CA LYS A 16 4.21 5.83 1.62
C LYS A 16 2.71 6.01 1.83
N ALA A 17 2.07 5.16 2.63
CA ALA A 17 0.66 5.29 2.96
C ALA A 17 0.34 6.61 3.71
N THR A 18 1.28 7.10 4.52
CA THR A 18 1.17 8.40 5.19
C THR A 18 1.22 9.55 4.20
N GLU A 19 2.13 9.47 3.23
CA GLU A 19 2.23 10.45 2.14
C GLU A 19 0.96 10.49 1.28
N LEU A 20 0.40 9.32 0.98
CA LEU A 20 -0.83 9.18 0.19
C LEU A 20 -2.05 9.76 0.93
N ALA A 21 -2.18 9.49 2.23
CA ALA A 21 -3.24 10.10 3.03
C ALA A 21 -3.10 11.64 3.05
N ALA A 22 -1.88 12.15 3.22
CA ALA A 22 -1.62 13.59 3.20
C ALA A 22 -1.90 14.23 1.83
N SER A 23 -1.51 13.60 0.72
CA SER A 23 -1.78 14.12 -0.63
C SER A 23 -3.27 14.18 -0.95
N ASN A 24 -4.05 13.26 -0.38
CA ASN A 24 -5.51 13.23 -0.52
C ASN A 24 -6.24 14.08 0.54
N ASN A 25 -5.52 14.85 1.37
CA ASN A 25 -6.08 15.64 2.48
C ASN A 25 -6.89 14.80 3.49
N HIS A 26 -6.58 13.51 3.62
CA HIS A 26 -7.17 12.62 4.61
C HIS A 26 -6.46 12.79 5.95
N GLN A 27 -7.24 12.89 7.04
CA GLN A 27 -6.71 13.15 8.38
C GLN A 27 -5.92 11.97 8.97
N GLY A 28 -6.01 10.79 8.36
CA GLY A 28 -5.38 9.59 8.86
C GLY A 28 -5.16 8.54 7.78
N ILE A 29 -4.29 7.59 8.11
CA ILE A 29 -4.04 6.44 7.25
C ILE A 29 -5.20 5.46 7.40
N GLU A 30 -5.87 5.21 6.28
CA GLU A 30 -6.86 4.15 6.14
C GLU A 30 -6.32 2.95 5.32
N PRO A 31 -6.94 1.75 5.42
CA PRO A 31 -6.52 0.57 4.68
C PRO A 31 -6.28 0.76 3.17
N PRO A 32 -7.07 1.58 2.43
CA PRO A 32 -6.80 1.86 1.02
C PRO A 32 -5.41 2.43 0.76
N HIS A 33 -4.95 3.40 1.55
CA HIS A 33 -3.61 3.99 1.41
C HIS A 33 -2.49 2.97 1.61
N VAL A 34 -2.69 2.02 2.54
CA VAL A 34 -1.72 0.94 2.80
C VAL A 34 -1.68 -0.03 1.61
N LEU A 35 -2.84 -0.36 1.06
CA LEU A 35 -2.94 -1.19 -0.13
C LEU A 35 -2.26 -0.49 -1.32
N GLU A 36 -2.59 0.77 -1.57
CA GLU A 36 -1.99 1.59 -2.63
C GLU A 36 -0.46 1.64 -2.51
N ALA A 37 0.06 1.86 -1.30
CA ALA A 37 1.49 1.85 -1.03
C ALA A 37 2.14 0.51 -1.44
N PHE A 38 1.51 -0.62 -1.13
CA PHE A 38 1.99 -1.94 -1.56
C PHE A 38 1.86 -2.17 -3.07
N LEU A 39 0.79 -1.67 -3.70
CA LEU A 39 0.55 -1.80 -5.13
C LEU A 39 1.49 -0.91 -5.97
N SER A 40 1.99 0.20 -5.41
CA SER A 40 2.94 1.11 -6.03
C SER A 40 4.35 0.52 -6.19
N ASP A 41 4.69 -0.53 -5.45
CA ASP A 41 5.92 -1.32 -5.59
C ASP A 41 5.60 -2.66 -6.30
N PRO A 42 5.94 -2.80 -7.61
CA PRO A 42 5.71 -4.03 -8.36
C PRO A 42 6.43 -5.26 -7.78
N ASP A 43 7.53 -5.05 -7.03
CA ASP A 43 8.35 -6.08 -6.41
C ASP A 43 7.93 -6.35 -4.95
N SER A 44 6.76 -5.84 -4.55
CA SER A 44 6.22 -6.11 -3.23
C SER A 44 5.71 -7.56 -3.12
N VAL A 45 5.86 -8.11 -1.92
CA VAL A 45 5.32 -9.44 -1.60
C VAL A 45 3.79 -9.45 -1.74
N ALA A 46 3.13 -8.33 -1.45
CA ALA A 46 1.69 -8.18 -1.60
C ALA A 46 1.26 -8.33 -3.07
N VAL A 47 1.93 -7.65 -4.01
CA VAL A 47 1.66 -7.79 -5.46
C VAL A 47 1.89 -9.23 -5.91
N SER A 48 2.95 -9.88 -5.41
CA SER A 48 3.25 -11.28 -5.72
C SER A 48 2.13 -12.23 -5.24
N ILE A 49 1.63 -12.04 -4.01
CA ILE A 49 0.52 -12.82 -3.45
C ILE A 49 -0.77 -12.58 -4.24
N LEU A 50 -1.11 -11.31 -4.50
CA LEU A 50 -2.32 -10.94 -5.25
C LEU A 50 -2.34 -11.58 -6.65
N ARG A 51 -1.22 -11.51 -7.38
CA ARG A 51 -1.08 -12.20 -8.67
C ARG A 51 -1.22 -13.72 -8.53
N ARG A 52 -0.62 -14.31 -7.49
CA ARG A 52 -0.66 -15.76 -7.25
C ARG A 52 -2.08 -16.28 -6.97
N VAL A 53 -2.93 -15.47 -6.34
CA VAL A 53 -4.34 -15.82 -6.08
C VAL A 53 -5.27 -15.45 -7.24
N GLY A 54 -4.73 -14.95 -8.36
CA GLY A 54 -5.50 -14.60 -9.55
C GLY A 54 -6.18 -13.23 -9.51
N ALA A 55 -5.79 -12.35 -8.59
CA ALA A 55 -6.31 -10.99 -8.56
C ALA A 55 -5.75 -10.15 -9.73
N ASN A 56 -6.61 -9.31 -10.32
CA ASN A 56 -6.18 -8.32 -11.30
C ASN A 56 -5.61 -7.10 -10.56
N VAL A 57 -4.28 -7.03 -10.48
CA VAL A 57 -3.57 -5.96 -9.76
C VAL A 57 -3.77 -4.59 -10.40
N ASP A 58 -3.88 -4.51 -11.72
CA ASP A 58 -4.05 -3.23 -12.41
C ASP A 58 -5.44 -2.65 -12.13
N ARG A 59 -6.48 -3.50 -12.16
CA ARG A 59 -7.83 -3.11 -11.72
C ARG A 59 -7.85 -2.67 -10.25
N LEU A 60 -7.10 -3.35 -9.37
CA LEU A 60 -7.03 -2.97 -7.95
C LEU A 60 -6.37 -1.59 -7.78
N ARG A 61 -5.36 -1.23 -8.58
CA ARG A 61 -4.76 0.11 -8.53
C ARG A 61 -5.78 1.19 -8.87
N GLU A 62 -6.52 1.00 -9.97
CA GLU A 62 -7.57 1.93 -10.41
C GLU A 62 -8.66 2.13 -9.34
N GLN A 63 -8.99 1.09 -8.57
CA GLN A 63 -10.03 1.15 -7.54
C GLN A 63 -9.57 1.80 -6.24
N VAL A 64 -8.27 1.90 -6.01
CA VAL A 64 -7.69 2.40 -4.75
C VAL A 64 -7.22 3.85 -4.89
N GLU A 65 -6.90 4.32 -6.10
CA GLU A 65 -6.59 5.72 -6.41
C GLU A 65 -7.82 6.66 -6.39
N ALA A 66 -9.03 6.14 -6.17
CA ALA A 66 -10.30 6.87 -6.17
C ALA A 66 -10.80 7.22 -4.76
#